data_AF-A0A735MT97-F1
#
_entry.id   AF-A0A735MT97-F1
#
_cell.length_a   1.000
_cell.length_b   1.000
_cell.length_c   1.000
_cell.angle_alpha   90.00
_cell.angle_beta   90.00
_cell.angle_gamma   90.00
#
_symmetry.space_group_name_H-M   'P 1'
#
loop_
_entity.id
_entity.type
_entity.pdbx_description
1 polymer ?
#
loop_
_entity_poly.entity_id
_entity_poly.type
_entity_poly.pdbx_seq_one_letter_code
_entity_poly.pdbx_strand_id
1 'polypeptide(L)'
;ITDNPHAVAQDVACACSTFLGECWYDSTSGIPYWSRILGHWPGTQLVNATLQQEALKLPTVSAAICQVTVDKARTVTGVLRITDT
;
A
#
# COMPACT_ATOMS: atom_id res chain seq x y z
N ILE A 1 -12.59 14.46 -15.88
CA ILE A 1 -12.72 13.37 -14.88
C ILE A 1 -11.99 13.85 -13.63
N THR A 2 -12.73 14.43 -12.70
CA THR A 2 -12.19 14.89 -11.41
C THR A 2 -13.32 14.70 -10.42
N ASP A 3 -13.63 13.46 -10.11
CA ASP A 3 -14.58 13.18 -9.04
C ASP A 3 -13.77 12.74 -7.82
N ASN A 4 -13.21 13.77 -7.16
CA ASN A 4 -12.54 13.73 -5.87
C ASN A 4 -11.17 13.00 -5.78
N PRO A 5 -10.02 13.72 -5.90
CA PRO A 5 -8.69 13.13 -5.68
C PRO A 5 -8.52 12.53 -4.28
N HIS A 6 -9.33 12.95 -3.29
CA HIS A 6 -9.34 12.33 -1.97
C HIS A 6 -9.97 10.94 -1.96
N ALA A 7 -10.93 10.67 -2.86
CA ALA A 7 -11.51 9.34 -3.00
C ALA A 7 -10.47 8.33 -3.52
N VAL A 8 -9.69 8.72 -4.54
CA VAL A 8 -8.59 7.88 -5.05
C VAL A 8 -7.55 7.62 -3.95
N ALA A 9 -7.17 8.66 -3.19
CA ALA A 9 -6.25 8.49 -2.07
C ALA A 9 -6.82 7.56 -0.99
N GLN A 10 -8.12 7.62 -0.72
CA GLN A 10 -8.79 6.75 0.25
C GLN A 10 -8.85 5.30 -0.24
N ASP A 11 -9.17 5.06 -1.51
CA ASP A 11 -9.17 3.72 -2.10
C ASP A 11 -7.79 3.07 -2.02
N VAL A 12 -6.75 3.84 -2.35
CA VAL A 12 -5.35 3.39 -2.23
C VAL A 12 -5.02 3.08 -0.76
N ALA A 13 -5.42 3.93 0.18
CA ALA A 13 -5.18 3.71 1.60
C ALA A 13 -5.90 2.46 2.12
N CYS A 14 -7.14 2.22 1.69
CA CYS A 14 -7.90 1.02 1.99
C CYS A 14 -7.17 -0.22 1.44
N ALA A 15 -6.81 -0.23 0.16
CA ALA A 15 -6.11 -1.35 -0.48
C ALA A 15 -4.78 -1.68 0.20
N CYS A 16 -4.02 -0.66 0.60
CA CYS A 16 -2.75 -0.84 1.32
C CYS A 16 -2.96 -1.33 2.77
N SER A 17 -4.11 -1.06 3.38
CA SER A 17 -4.43 -1.49 4.75
C SER A 17 -5.01 -2.91 4.79
N THR A 18 -5.57 -3.38 3.68
CA THR A 18 -6.13 -4.73 3.54
C THR A 18 -5.03 -5.80 3.61
N PHE A 19 -5.30 -6.86 4.35
CA PHE A 19 -4.42 -8.03 4.41
C PHE A 19 -4.65 -8.91 3.18
N LEU A 20 -3.57 -9.48 2.63
CA LEU A 20 -3.67 -10.39 1.51
C LEU A 20 -4.65 -11.54 1.84
N GLY A 21 -5.68 -11.70 1.01
CA GLY A 21 -6.70 -12.73 1.18
C GLY A 21 -7.83 -12.39 2.17
N GLU A 22 -7.83 -11.20 2.76
CA GLU A 22 -8.92 -10.72 3.64
C GLU A 22 -10.22 -10.50 2.87
N CYS A 23 -10.10 -10.03 1.63
CA CYS A 23 -11.25 -9.72 0.79
C CYS A 23 -11.88 -11.00 0.22
N TRP A 24 -13.14 -11.27 0.58
CA TRP A 24 -13.82 -12.51 0.22
C TRP A 24 -14.06 -12.66 -1.29
N TYR A 25 -14.31 -11.56 -2.01
CA TYR A 25 -14.54 -11.57 -3.46
C TYR A 25 -13.25 -11.50 -4.27
N ASP A 26 -12.14 -11.05 -3.68
CA ASP A 26 -10.82 -10.99 -4.32
C ASP A 26 -9.71 -11.31 -3.33
N SER A 27 -9.37 -12.60 -3.26
CA SER A 27 -8.29 -13.10 -2.40
C SER A 27 -6.88 -12.69 -2.85
N THR A 28 -6.73 -12.05 -4.01
CA THR A 28 -5.44 -11.59 -4.54
C THR A 28 -5.12 -10.13 -4.18
N SER A 29 -6.09 -9.43 -3.61
CA SER A 29 -5.94 -8.05 -3.14
C SER A 29 -5.37 -7.99 -1.72
N GLY A 30 -4.57 -6.95 -1.47
CA GLY A 30 -4.00 -6.63 -0.16
C GLY A 30 -2.53 -7.03 0.00
N ILE A 31 -1.98 -6.65 1.15
CA ILE A 31 -0.56 -6.79 1.43
C ILE A 31 -0.30 -8.04 2.27
N PRO A 32 0.75 -8.84 1.95
CA PRO A 32 1.16 -10.00 2.74
C PRO A 32 1.83 -9.59 4.06
N TYR A 33 1.11 -8.89 4.92
CA TYR A 33 1.62 -8.36 6.18
C TYR A 33 2.17 -9.47 7.07
N TRP A 34 1.42 -10.57 7.27
CA TRP A 34 1.83 -11.64 8.17
C TRP A 34 3.01 -12.47 7.69
N SER A 35 3.14 -12.68 6.39
CA SER A 35 4.17 -13.57 5.84
C SER A 35 5.47 -12.86 5.50
N ARG A 36 5.44 -11.53 5.33
CA ARG A 36 6.61 -10.77 4.83
C ARG A 36 6.95 -9.49 5.60
N ILE A 37 6.05 -8.93 6.40
CA ILE A 37 6.26 -7.59 7.00
C ILE A 37 6.21 -7.63 8.52
N LEU A 38 5.06 -7.95 9.10
CA LEU A 38 4.85 -8.01 10.55
C LEU A 38 5.58 -9.22 11.15
N GLY A 39 6.23 -9.02 12.30
CA GLY A 39 7.05 -10.06 12.94
C GLY A 39 8.42 -10.28 12.29
N HIS A 40 8.71 -9.58 11.18
CA HIS A 40 9.98 -9.64 10.47
C HIS A 40 10.72 -8.29 10.54
N TRP A 41 11.97 -8.27 10.09
CA TRP A 41 12.74 -7.05 9.85
C TRP A 41 12.93 -6.85 8.33
N PRO A 42 11.86 -6.52 7.59
CA PRO A 42 11.98 -6.27 6.17
C PRO A 42 12.79 -4.99 5.93
N GLY A 43 13.60 -4.96 4.87
CA GLY A 43 14.19 -3.72 4.40
C GLY A 43 13.10 -2.73 3.97
N THR A 44 13.33 -1.43 4.16
CA THR A 44 12.38 -0.37 3.77
C THR A 44 12.03 -0.43 2.28
N GLN A 45 12.96 -0.84 1.41
CA GLN A 45 12.67 -1.03 -0.01
C GLN A 45 11.59 -2.09 -0.28
N LEU A 46 11.57 -3.20 0.49
CA LEU A 46 10.57 -4.25 0.29
C LEU A 46 9.17 -3.74 0.63
N VAL A 47 9.06 -3.03 1.75
CA VAL A 47 7.79 -2.43 2.19
C VAL A 47 7.33 -1.38 1.17
N ASN A 48 8.24 -0.50 0.73
CA ASN A 48 7.96 0.51 -0.30
C ASN A 48 7.46 -0.13 -1.60
N ALA A 49 8.14 -1.17 -2.09
CA ALA A 49 7.77 -1.83 -3.34
C ALA A 49 6.42 -2.53 -3.23
N THR A 50 6.16 -3.22 -2.11
CA THR A 50 4.89 -3.93 -1.90
C THR A 50 3.71 -2.95 -1.84
N LEU A 51 3.85 -1.84 -1.11
CA LEU A 51 2.83 -0.78 -1.06
C LEU A 51 2.58 -0.14 -2.43
N GLN A 52 3.64 0.12 -3.20
CA GLN A 52 3.52 0.68 -4.55
C GLN A 52 2.82 -0.29 -5.50
N GLN A 53 3.15 -1.58 -5.44
CA GLN A 53 2.54 -2.59 -6.30
C GLN A 53 1.04 -2.74 -6.02
N GLU A 54 0.62 -2.73 -4.75
CA GLU A 54 -0.82 -2.75 -4.43
C GLU A 54 -1.53 -1.48 -4.89
N ALA A 55 -0.92 -0.31 -4.73
CA ALA A 55 -1.51 0.94 -5.20
C ALA A 55 -1.71 0.95 -6.74
N LEU A 56 -0.78 0.36 -7.49
CA LEU A 56 -0.86 0.26 -8.96
C LEU A 56 -1.86 -0.78 -9.46
N LYS A 57 -2.41 -1.65 -8.60
CA LYS A 57 -3.51 -2.55 -9.01
C LYS A 57 -4.81 -1.79 -9.25
N LEU A 58 -4.96 -0.60 -8.65
CA LEU A 58 -6.14 0.23 -8.84
C LEU A 58 -6.06 0.92 -10.21
N PRO A 59 -7.10 0.80 -11.05
CA PRO A 59 -7.07 1.33 -12.42
C PRO A 59 -7.03 2.86 -12.49
N THR A 60 -7.33 3.54 -11.38
CA THR A 60 -7.29 5.00 -11.24
C THR A 60 -5.89 5.54 -10.94
N VAL A 61 -4.90 4.68 -10.67
CA VAL A 61 -3.54 5.11 -10.29
C VAL A 61 -2.57 4.91 -11.45
N SER A 62 -2.04 6.01 -11.97
CA SER A 62 -1.03 6.02 -13.04
C SER A 62 0.39 5.78 -12.51
N ALA A 63 0.71 6.37 -11.35
CA ALA A 63 1.99 6.19 -10.67
C ALA A 63 1.83 6.21 -9.15
N ALA A 64 2.67 5.44 -8.45
CA ALA A 64 2.74 5.41 -6.99
C ALA A 64 4.19 5.41 -6.53
N ILE A 65 4.53 6.26 -5.56
CA ILE A 65 5.87 6.36 -4.96
C ILE A 65 5.73 6.31 -3.44
N CYS A 66 6.31 5.29 -2.81
CA CYS A 66 6.26 5.10 -1.37
C CYS A 66 7.62 5.37 -0.73
N GLN A 67 7.61 6.09 0.39
CA GLN A 67 8.77 6.37 1.22
C GLN A 67 8.45 6.06 2.68
N VAL A 68 8.86 4.89 3.15
CA VAL A 68 8.76 4.50 4.56
C VAL A 68 10.08 4.60 5.31
N THR A 69 9.96 4.91 6.59
CA THR A 69 11.01 4.94 7.59
C THR A 69 10.62 3.98 8.71
N VAL A 70 11.58 3.18 9.16
CA VAL A 70 11.41 2.26 10.28
C VAL A 70 12.05 2.88 11.51
N ASP A 71 11.29 3.00 12.58
CA ASP A 71 11.79 3.46 13.88
C ASP A 71 12.30 2.29 14.74
N LYS A 72 13.15 2.61 15.72
CA LYS A 72 13.68 1.66 16.72
C LYS A 72 12.57 0.96 17.51
N ALA A 73 11.38 1.56 17.62
CA ALA A 73 10.21 0.96 18.25
C ALA A 73 9.48 -0.10 17.37
N ARG A 74 10.07 -0.53 16.23
CA ARG A 74 9.44 -1.45 15.25
C ARG A 74 8.16 -0.89 14.62
N THR A 75 8.08 0.44 14.54
CA THR A 75 6.99 1.15 13.88
C THR A 75 7.46 1.58 12.49
N VAL A 76 6.63 1.30 11.48
CA VAL A 76 6.86 1.78 10.12
C VAL A 76 5.95 2.97 9.87
N THR A 77 6.53 4.12 9.53
CA THR A 77 5.79 5.33 9.16
C THR A 77 6.28 5.82 7.81
N GLY A 78 5.45 6.52 7.06
CA GLY A 78 5.85 6.96 5.73
C GLY A 78 4.78 7.74 4.99
N VAL A 79 5.11 8.08 3.75
CA VAL A 79 4.20 8.77 2.83
C VAL A 79 4.14 8.01 1.52
N LEU A 80 2.93 7.77 1.04
CA LEU A 80 2.64 7.24 -0.29
C LEU A 80 2.09 8.39 -1.15
N ARG A 81 2.81 8.74 -2.22
CA ARG A 81 2.37 9.74 -3.20
C ARG A 81 1.83 9.01 -4.42
N ILE A 82 0.65 9.41 -4.88
CA ILE A 82 -0.01 8.84 -6.05
C ILE A 82 -0.17 9.92 -7.14
N THR A 83 -0.25 9.48 -8.38
CA THR A 83 -0.60 10.31 -9.54
C THR A 83 -1.78 9.65 -10.24
N ASP A 84 -2.88 10.39 -10.31
CA ASP A 84 -4.13 10.02 -10.99
C ASP A 84 -3.99 10.16 -12.53
N THR A 85 -4.84 9.50 -13.30
CA THR A 85 -4.88 9.52 -14.78
C THR A 85 -5.73 10.64 -15.38
#